data_AF-A0A853SXJ6-F1
#
_entry.id   AF-A0A853SXJ6-F1
#
_cell.length_a   1.000
_cell.length_b   1.000
_cell.length_c   1.000
_cell.angle_alpha   90.00
_cell.angle_beta   90.00
_cell.angle_gamma   90.00
#
_symmetry.space_group_name_H-M   'P 1'
#
loop_
_entity.id
_entity.type
_entity.pdbx_description
1 polymer ?
#
loop_
_entity_poly.entity_id
_entity_poly.type
_entity_poly.pdbx_seq_one_letter_code
_entity_poly.pdbx_strand_id
1 'polypeptide(L)'
;MRTLFPSLWQAAALALAIMTTLSACGGGSGSAVGVPPGLQEKPGMTLAEVSGSCTAQPGATCDDIRVTVRLADGVSDARPQPQEKPASGTALVLQAADRQKQADGSWRLTFKTVPGLLPGEYTGKIELSLPATVGLYKTESMDYKVIVAPLAGSMGALQALPGVDDWEGVNGNAAHTGLVPATFDSRRFTRRWTWLGASSPRAVVGSPVVTANGLVYVSQQSAAPAEGSSKYVTTSTVTALSESDSQARWTQSLTSDGYLGAPAVSGGKLAMAGSDTVYVFDALAGGAPLGVRPPNTNGALLGVSLATAPTFLDGNVYLGGNNDVSAIGAATGQTRWSASLGLSKLGNVDEWTPAVNASTVYSHAAGALTAFNIADGTTRFSVAVPGQVLGGLNKSSLRQAPVLAEAGSVLVLNQRPLAGEAADNSLSLVDVDSRAVRWTVQGQFSTQPVVARGVVYVGNQAGQALEARQLADGALLWRWPLDTALDGYFGGDLIVTGNLLFVGGRNNTYAIDLASRKTVWTYRMGGSLALSRHGVLYIRQGTDLPGSSMVLTAINLQ
;
A
#
# COMPACT_ATOMS: atom_id res chain seq x y z
N MET A 1 -64.85 27.28 6.51
CA MET A 1 -64.05 28.40 5.96
C MET A 1 -62.97 27.75 5.09
N ARG A 2 -62.90 27.93 3.75
CA ARG A 2 -62.49 29.16 3.00
C ARG A 2 -61.22 29.78 3.61
N THR A 3 -60.08 30.01 2.95
CA THR A 3 -59.60 29.93 1.53
C THR A 3 -58.04 30.11 1.55
N LEU A 4 -57.18 29.95 0.52
CA LEU A 4 -57.32 29.75 -0.95
C LEU A 4 -56.05 29.08 -1.58
N PHE A 5 -56.14 27.80 -1.97
CA PHE A 5 -55.42 27.07 -3.05
C PHE A 5 -53.86 26.94 -3.17
N PRO A 6 -53.37 25.91 -3.92
CA PRO A 6 -51.95 25.49 -4.02
C PRO A 6 -51.43 25.46 -5.48
N SER A 7 -50.27 24.81 -5.72
CA SER A 7 -50.08 23.99 -6.94
C SER A 7 -49.01 22.90 -6.80
N LEU A 8 -49.46 21.65 -6.86
CA LEU A 8 -48.70 20.47 -7.32
C LEU A 8 -49.06 20.24 -8.80
N TRP A 9 -48.21 19.57 -9.59
CA TRP A 9 -48.47 18.27 -10.25
C TRP A 9 -47.54 17.98 -11.43
N GLN A 10 -47.53 16.70 -11.83
CA GLN A 10 -46.60 16.08 -12.77
C GLN A 10 -47.18 15.93 -14.19
N ALA A 11 -46.25 15.74 -15.15
CA ALA A 11 -46.33 14.80 -16.28
C ALA A 11 -47.15 15.11 -17.58
N ALA A 12 -46.61 14.51 -18.66
CA ALA A 12 -47.23 14.02 -19.89
C ALA A 12 -47.26 14.88 -21.19
N ALA A 13 -46.28 14.59 -22.06
CA ALA A 13 -46.42 14.09 -23.44
C ALA A 13 -47.17 14.87 -24.57
N LEU A 14 -46.41 15.12 -25.66
CA LEU A 14 -46.81 15.27 -27.10
C LEU A 14 -47.84 16.36 -27.48
N ALA A 15 -47.87 16.91 -28.70
CA ALA A 15 -46.88 17.08 -29.78
C ALA A 15 -47.45 18.09 -30.80
N LEU A 16 -46.62 18.95 -31.41
CA LEU A 16 -46.93 19.48 -32.74
C LEU A 16 -45.65 19.91 -33.48
N ALA A 17 -45.58 19.58 -34.76
CA ALA A 17 -44.43 19.86 -35.62
C ALA A 17 -44.65 21.13 -36.44
N ILE A 18 -43.57 21.86 -36.73
CA ILE A 18 -43.42 22.58 -37.99
C ILE A 18 -42.06 22.19 -38.58
N MET A 19 -42.08 21.65 -39.79
CA MET A 19 -40.89 21.36 -40.57
C MET A 19 -40.40 22.62 -41.26
N THR A 20 -39.08 22.85 -41.25
CA THR A 20 -38.40 23.36 -42.45
C THR A 20 -37.18 22.49 -42.70
N THR A 21 -37.12 21.91 -43.89
CA THR A 21 -36.06 21.03 -44.34
C THR A 21 -34.89 21.83 -44.87
N LEU A 22 -33.66 21.35 -44.66
CA LEU A 22 -32.68 21.22 -45.74
C LEU A 22 -31.57 20.24 -45.34
N SER A 23 -31.30 19.32 -46.26
CA SER A 23 -30.38 18.20 -46.14
C SER A 23 -28.91 18.62 -46.32
N ALA A 24 -28.01 18.01 -45.55
CA ALA A 24 -26.62 17.84 -45.93
C ALA A 24 -26.16 16.43 -45.55
N CYS A 25 -25.60 15.68 -46.50
CA CYS A 25 -25.10 14.33 -46.31
C CYS A 25 -23.79 14.31 -45.50
N GLY A 26 -23.45 13.15 -44.95
CA GLY A 26 -22.16 12.92 -44.30
C GLY A 26 -20.99 12.81 -45.29
N GLY A 27 -19.79 12.70 -44.74
CA GLY A 27 -18.55 12.53 -45.50
C GLY A 27 -17.38 13.18 -44.76
N GLY A 28 -16.53 12.37 -44.13
CA GLY A 28 -15.35 12.90 -43.44
C GLY A 28 -14.28 13.34 -44.42
N SER A 29 -13.54 14.38 -44.07
CA SER A 29 -12.21 14.66 -44.60
C SER A 29 -11.38 15.36 -43.52
N GLY A 30 -10.09 15.01 -43.44
CA GLY A 30 -9.18 15.70 -42.54
C GLY A 30 -9.03 17.15 -42.98
N SER A 31 -9.32 18.09 -42.09
CA SER A 31 -8.98 19.49 -42.27
C SER A 31 -8.19 19.94 -41.05
N ALA A 32 -6.86 19.99 -41.22
CA ALA A 32 -6.06 20.87 -40.40
C ALA A 32 -6.64 22.29 -40.54
N VAL A 33 -6.76 23.02 -39.43
CA VAL A 33 -7.11 24.44 -39.49
C VAL A 33 -5.91 25.16 -40.07
N GLY A 34 -5.89 25.30 -41.40
CA GLY A 34 -4.81 25.94 -42.13
C GLY A 34 -4.69 27.40 -41.70
N VAL A 35 -3.48 27.78 -41.28
CA VAL A 35 -3.12 29.16 -40.98
C VAL A 35 -3.45 30.04 -42.21
N PRO A 36 -4.05 31.24 -42.04
CA PRO A 36 -4.35 32.14 -43.15
C PRO A 36 -3.13 32.43 -44.04
N PRO A 37 -3.25 32.44 -45.37
CA PRO A 37 -2.13 32.70 -46.26
C PRO A 37 -1.51 34.08 -45.99
N GLY A 38 -0.27 34.09 -45.49
CA GLY A 38 0.48 35.32 -45.18
C GLY A 38 1.00 35.43 -43.74
N LEU A 39 0.51 34.62 -42.80
CA LEU A 39 1.06 34.55 -41.44
C LEU A 39 2.21 33.52 -41.39
N GLN A 40 3.45 34.01 -41.39
CA GLN A 40 4.63 33.15 -41.18
C GLN A 40 4.81 32.85 -39.68
N GLU A 41 4.80 31.56 -39.32
CA GLU A 41 5.20 31.11 -38.00
C GLU A 41 6.66 31.50 -37.71
N LYS A 42 6.89 32.20 -36.60
CA LYS A 42 8.24 32.56 -36.15
C LYS A 42 8.77 31.52 -35.16
N PRO A 43 10.09 31.27 -35.10
CA PRO A 43 10.68 30.51 -34.00
C PRO A 43 10.41 31.23 -32.68
N GLY A 44 9.64 30.60 -31.78
CA GLY A 44 9.31 31.15 -30.46
C GLY A 44 10.12 30.57 -29.30
N MET A 45 10.79 29.44 -29.53
CA MET A 45 11.55 28.72 -28.52
C MET A 45 12.57 27.77 -29.14
N THR A 46 13.46 27.24 -28.31
CA THR A 46 14.42 26.18 -28.62
C THR A 46 14.40 25.10 -27.54
N LEU A 47 14.71 23.86 -27.92
CA LEU A 47 14.78 22.72 -27.02
C LEU A 47 16.24 22.41 -26.66
N ALA A 48 16.51 22.22 -25.38
CA ALA A 48 17.81 21.86 -24.81
C ALA A 48 17.65 20.74 -23.77
N GLU A 49 18.74 20.07 -23.40
CA GLU A 49 18.75 18.99 -22.39
C GLU A 49 17.73 17.86 -22.66
N VAL A 50 17.40 17.61 -23.93
CA VAL A 50 16.36 16.67 -24.34
C VAL A 50 16.74 15.23 -23.96
N SER A 51 15.90 14.60 -23.15
CA SER A 51 15.93 13.17 -22.84
C SER A 51 14.58 12.59 -23.25
N GLY A 52 14.55 11.82 -24.33
CA GLY A 52 13.33 11.19 -24.85
C GLY A 52 13.14 9.73 -24.42
N SER A 53 14.18 9.07 -23.92
CA SER A 53 14.17 7.63 -23.63
C SER A 53 14.02 7.32 -22.14
N CYS A 54 13.27 6.27 -21.85
CA CYS A 54 12.90 5.87 -20.50
C CYS A 54 12.71 4.35 -20.44
N THR A 55 13.11 3.71 -19.34
CA THR A 55 12.87 2.27 -19.10
C THR A 55 12.28 2.06 -17.71
N ALA A 56 11.05 1.57 -17.67
CA ALA A 56 10.32 1.25 -16.46
C ALA A 56 10.30 -0.27 -16.19
N GLN A 57 10.23 -0.64 -14.91
CA GLN A 57 9.81 -1.98 -14.52
C GLN A 57 8.27 -2.06 -14.57
N PRO A 58 7.65 -3.25 -14.67
CA PRO A 58 6.18 -3.35 -14.69
C PRO A 58 5.56 -2.73 -13.43
N GLY A 59 4.55 -1.87 -13.61
CA GLY A 59 3.88 -1.12 -12.53
C GLY A 59 4.64 0.07 -11.95
N ALA A 60 5.95 0.18 -12.17
CA ALA A 60 6.72 1.38 -11.84
C ALA A 60 6.37 2.53 -12.80
N THR A 61 6.51 3.76 -12.33
CA THR A 61 6.60 4.92 -13.23
C THR A 61 8.05 5.27 -13.51
N CYS A 62 8.28 5.89 -14.66
CA CYS A 62 9.58 6.38 -15.07
C CYS A 62 9.44 7.85 -15.48
N ASP A 63 10.41 8.65 -15.07
CA ASP A 63 10.40 10.11 -15.05
C ASP A 63 11.66 10.72 -15.70
N ASP A 64 12.41 9.89 -16.43
CA ASP A 64 13.65 10.26 -17.11
C ASP A 64 13.40 10.95 -18.48
N ILE A 65 12.14 11.11 -18.89
CA ILE A 65 11.75 11.91 -20.06
C ILE A 65 11.66 13.38 -19.65
N ARG A 66 12.51 14.23 -20.23
CA ARG A 66 12.57 15.66 -19.89
C ARG A 66 13.10 16.51 -21.04
N VAL A 67 12.78 17.81 -20.99
CA VAL A 67 13.31 18.83 -21.90
C VAL A 67 13.36 20.18 -21.21
N THR A 68 14.42 20.94 -21.47
CA THR A 68 14.55 22.33 -21.05
C THR A 68 14.22 23.22 -22.25
N VAL A 69 13.14 24.00 -22.15
CA VAL A 69 12.65 24.91 -23.19
C VAL A 69 13.14 26.32 -22.91
N ARG A 70 13.84 26.92 -23.87
CA ARG A 70 14.25 28.34 -23.82
C ARG A 70 13.41 29.13 -24.81
N LEU A 71 12.73 30.17 -24.32
CA LEU A 71 11.98 31.11 -25.16
C LEU A 71 12.97 31.94 -26.00
N ALA A 72 12.57 32.34 -27.20
CA ALA A 72 13.36 33.22 -28.06
C ALA A 72 13.31 34.67 -27.58
N ASP A 73 14.32 35.47 -27.94
CA ASP A 73 14.37 36.89 -27.58
C ASP A 73 13.14 37.66 -28.09
N GLY A 74 12.55 38.47 -27.21
CA GLY A 74 11.33 39.23 -27.49
C GLY A 74 10.01 38.44 -27.35
N VAL A 75 10.06 37.14 -27.06
CA VAL A 75 8.88 36.36 -26.68
C VAL A 75 8.56 36.64 -25.20
N SER A 76 7.29 36.94 -24.89
CA SER A 76 6.87 37.16 -23.50
C SER A 76 6.96 35.87 -22.69
N ASP A 77 7.20 35.99 -21.38
CA ASP A 77 7.35 34.85 -20.47
C ASP A 77 6.09 33.97 -20.44
N ALA A 78 6.15 32.88 -21.19
CA ALA A 78 5.02 32.01 -21.49
C ALA A 78 5.34 30.58 -21.12
N ARG A 79 4.42 29.92 -20.39
CA ARG A 79 4.56 28.52 -20.01
C ARG A 79 4.32 27.61 -21.22
N PRO A 80 5.29 26.78 -21.65
CA PRO A 80 5.10 25.86 -22.76
C PRO A 80 3.96 24.86 -22.51
N GLN A 81 3.23 24.55 -23.58
CA GLN A 81 2.09 23.62 -23.59
C GLN A 81 2.51 22.32 -24.30
N PRO A 82 2.79 21.23 -23.56
CA PRO A 82 3.08 19.95 -24.18
C PRO A 82 1.80 19.21 -24.59
N GLN A 83 1.83 18.57 -25.76
CA GLN A 83 0.84 17.60 -26.22
C GLN A 83 1.55 16.33 -26.70
N GLU A 84 1.15 15.18 -26.15
CA GLU A 84 1.63 13.88 -26.60
C GLU A 84 0.94 13.46 -27.92
N LYS A 85 1.73 12.92 -28.85
CA LYS A 85 1.32 12.35 -30.13
C LYS A 85 1.88 10.92 -30.25
N PRO A 86 1.14 9.88 -29.82
CA PRO A 86 1.60 8.50 -29.92
C PRO A 86 1.77 8.06 -31.38
N ALA A 87 2.75 7.20 -31.66
CA ALA A 87 3.18 6.90 -33.03
C ALA A 87 2.14 6.16 -33.91
N SER A 88 1.20 5.40 -33.32
CA SER A 88 0.24 4.59 -34.10
C SER A 88 -0.99 4.14 -33.29
N GLY A 89 -1.91 5.05 -32.99
CA GLY A 89 -3.20 4.71 -32.34
C GLY A 89 -3.10 4.15 -30.91
N THR A 90 -1.91 4.17 -30.33
CA THR A 90 -1.63 3.86 -28.93
C THR A 90 -2.27 4.90 -28.02
N ALA A 91 -2.72 4.48 -26.84
CA ALA A 91 -3.20 5.39 -25.80
C ALA A 91 -2.07 6.32 -25.32
N LEU A 92 -2.45 7.46 -24.75
CA LEU A 92 -1.49 8.39 -24.11
C LEU A 92 -0.76 7.65 -22.98
N VAL A 93 0.57 7.63 -23.02
CA VAL A 93 1.40 6.94 -22.02
C VAL A 93 2.12 7.89 -21.07
N LEU A 94 2.01 9.20 -21.28
CA LEU A 94 2.59 10.23 -20.41
C LEU A 94 1.52 10.94 -19.59
N GLN A 95 1.83 11.17 -18.32
CA GLN A 95 1.07 12.07 -17.45
C GLN A 95 1.28 13.53 -17.88
N ALA A 96 0.43 14.43 -17.38
CA ALA A 96 0.65 15.86 -17.52
C ALA A 96 2.04 16.23 -16.97
N ALA A 97 2.87 16.87 -17.81
CA ALA A 97 4.24 17.21 -17.43
C ALA A 97 4.27 18.09 -16.18
N ASP A 98 5.19 17.82 -15.26
CA ASP A 98 5.65 18.86 -14.34
C ASP A 98 6.42 19.92 -15.14
N ARG A 99 6.23 21.20 -14.83
CA ARG A 99 6.79 22.32 -15.60
C ARG A 99 7.28 23.38 -14.63
N GLN A 100 8.59 23.38 -14.41
CA GLN A 100 9.29 24.20 -13.42
C GLN A 100 10.08 25.30 -14.12
N LYS A 101 9.77 26.57 -13.81
CA LYS A 101 10.54 27.70 -14.30
C LYS A 101 11.90 27.75 -13.59
N GLN A 102 12.97 27.86 -14.35
CA GLN A 102 14.35 27.90 -13.86
C GLN A 102 14.80 29.34 -13.62
N ALA A 103 15.88 29.52 -12.87
CA ALA A 103 16.45 30.84 -12.57
C ALA A 103 17.03 31.57 -13.79
N ASP A 104 17.43 30.84 -14.85
CA ASP A 104 17.85 31.40 -16.14
C ASP A 104 16.68 31.80 -17.06
N GLY A 105 15.43 31.73 -16.57
CA GLY A 105 14.22 32.02 -17.33
C GLY A 105 13.71 30.87 -18.21
N SER A 106 14.47 29.77 -18.34
CA SER A 106 14.03 28.60 -19.08
C SER A 106 12.93 27.81 -18.33
N TRP A 107 12.24 26.93 -19.04
CA TRP A 107 11.24 26.02 -18.49
C TRP A 107 11.72 24.58 -18.58
N ARG A 108 11.95 23.94 -17.44
CA ARG A 108 12.20 22.49 -17.38
C ARG A 108 10.87 21.75 -17.33
N LEU A 109 10.63 20.90 -18.32
CA LEU A 109 9.47 20.01 -18.38
C LEU A 109 9.93 18.58 -18.11
N THR A 110 9.27 17.91 -17.17
CA THR A 110 9.53 16.51 -16.80
C THR A 110 8.25 15.70 -16.98
N PHE A 111 8.33 14.59 -17.71
CA PHE A 111 7.20 13.73 -18.05
C PHE A 111 7.32 12.42 -17.30
N LYS A 112 6.27 12.05 -16.58
CA LYS A 112 6.15 10.75 -15.93
C LYS A 112 5.29 9.84 -16.78
N THR A 113 5.63 8.55 -16.90
CA THR A 113 4.73 7.57 -17.52
C THR A 113 3.45 7.42 -16.69
N VAL A 114 2.32 7.11 -17.33
CA VAL A 114 1.11 6.71 -16.61
C VAL A 114 1.40 5.44 -15.79
N PRO A 115 0.85 5.29 -14.57
CA PRO A 115 1.03 4.06 -13.79
C PRO A 115 0.36 2.86 -14.46
N GLY A 116 0.90 1.66 -14.25
CA GLY A 116 0.25 0.42 -14.69
C GLY A 116 0.33 0.14 -16.20
N LEU A 117 1.24 0.77 -16.95
CA LEU A 117 1.55 0.37 -18.33
C LEU A 117 1.94 -1.11 -18.38
N LEU A 118 1.44 -1.81 -19.40
CA LEU A 118 1.80 -3.20 -19.68
C LEU A 118 3.24 -3.27 -20.25
N PRO A 119 3.92 -4.43 -20.16
CA PRO A 119 5.18 -4.65 -20.85
C PRO A 119 5.09 -4.38 -22.35
N GLY A 120 6.08 -3.68 -22.89
CA GLY A 120 6.08 -3.27 -24.28
C GLY A 120 6.96 -2.05 -24.55
N GLU A 121 6.97 -1.64 -25.81
CA GLU A 121 7.61 -0.41 -26.26
C GLU A 121 6.54 0.58 -26.72
N TYR A 122 6.58 1.79 -26.17
CA TYR A 122 5.68 2.88 -26.52
C TYR A 122 6.50 4.04 -27.05
N THR A 123 6.17 4.50 -28.26
CA THR A 123 6.88 5.58 -28.95
C THR A 123 5.89 6.62 -29.48
N GLY A 124 6.40 7.83 -29.67
CA GLY A 124 5.64 8.96 -30.20
C GLY A 124 6.45 10.24 -30.14
N LYS A 125 5.76 11.37 -30.26
CA LYS A 125 6.32 12.71 -30.09
C LYS A 125 5.65 13.44 -28.93
N ILE A 126 6.39 14.35 -28.31
CA ILE A 126 5.83 15.45 -27.53
C ILE A 126 5.95 16.69 -28.42
N GLU A 127 4.81 17.22 -28.86
CA GLU A 127 4.73 18.55 -29.45
C GLU A 127 4.69 19.59 -28.33
N LEU A 128 5.40 20.69 -28.53
CA LEU A 128 5.48 21.81 -27.62
C LEU A 128 5.02 23.06 -28.37
N SER A 129 4.02 23.74 -27.84
CA SER A 129 3.52 25.02 -28.35
C SER A 129 3.55 26.09 -27.28
N LEU A 130 3.48 27.35 -27.71
CA LEU A 130 3.25 28.50 -26.82
C LEU A 130 1.77 28.91 -26.87
N PRO A 131 1.20 29.47 -25.80
CA PRO A 131 -0.19 29.93 -25.79
C PRO A 131 -0.48 30.92 -26.93
N ALA A 132 -1.58 30.75 -27.66
CA ALA A 132 -1.94 31.65 -28.76
C ALA A 132 -2.11 33.13 -28.32
N THR A 133 -2.31 33.39 -27.03
CA THR A 133 -2.35 34.73 -26.44
C THR A 133 -1.01 35.48 -26.44
N VAL A 134 0.12 34.79 -26.62
CA VAL A 134 1.46 35.43 -26.72
C VAL A 134 1.98 35.54 -28.16
N GLY A 135 1.28 34.95 -29.12
CA GLY A 135 1.60 35.02 -30.55
C GLY A 135 1.48 33.68 -31.28
N LEU A 136 1.61 33.73 -32.61
CA LEU A 136 1.69 32.54 -33.47
C LEU A 136 3.16 32.18 -33.68
N TYR A 137 3.60 31.13 -33.00
CA TYR A 137 4.97 30.60 -33.07
C TYR A 137 4.96 29.17 -33.57
N LYS A 138 6.07 28.76 -34.19
CA LYS A 138 6.29 27.40 -34.64
C LYS A 138 6.26 26.42 -33.46
N THR A 139 5.52 25.32 -33.63
CA THR A 139 5.54 24.17 -32.73
C THR A 139 6.89 23.45 -32.85
N GLU A 140 7.56 23.21 -31.73
CA GLU A 140 8.74 22.34 -31.67
C GLU A 140 8.33 20.93 -31.20
N SER A 141 9.15 19.92 -31.48
CA SER A 141 8.85 18.55 -31.05
C SER A 141 10.08 17.77 -30.63
N MET A 142 9.90 16.83 -29.72
CA MET A 142 10.87 15.81 -29.34
C MET A 142 10.25 14.43 -29.50
N ASP A 143 11.03 13.45 -29.96
CA ASP A 143 10.61 12.05 -29.94
C ASP A 143 10.71 11.49 -28.51
N TYR A 144 9.83 10.55 -28.16
CA TYR A 144 9.93 9.79 -26.91
C TYR A 144 9.86 8.28 -27.15
N LYS A 145 10.49 7.52 -26.23
CA LYS A 145 10.48 6.06 -26.19
C LYS A 145 10.45 5.57 -24.74
N VAL A 146 9.34 4.95 -24.35
CA VAL A 146 9.14 4.29 -23.06
C VAL A 146 9.22 2.78 -23.29
N ILE A 147 10.15 2.10 -22.62
CA ILE A 147 10.22 0.64 -22.57
C ILE A 147 9.71 0.19 -21.20
N VAL A 148 8.69 -0.66 -21.17
CA VAL A 148 8.28 -1.36 -19.94
C VAL A 148 8.79 -2.79 -20.03
N ALA A 149 9.63 -3.19 -19.07
CA ALA A 149 10.28 -4.49 -19.07
C ALA A 149 9.26 -5.67 -19.01
N PRO A 150 9.60 -6.88 -19.46
CA PRO A 150 8.73 -8.06 -19.34
C PRO A 150 8.34 -8.42 -17.91
N LEU A 151 7.18 -9.09 -17.72
CA LEU A 151 6.77 -9.59 -16.41
C LEU A 151 7.77 -10.63 -15.85
N ALA A 152 8.31 -11.50 -16.69
CA ALA A 152 9.38 -12.42 -16.29
C ALA A 152 10.71 -11.68 -16.03
N GLY A 153 11.52 -12.24 -15.14
CA GLY A 153 12.88 -11.79 -14.83
C GLY A 153 13.80 -12.98 -14.54
N SER A 154 14.69 -12.85 -13.57
CA SER A 154 15.67 -13.87 -13.20
C SER A 154 15.05 -15.00 -12.35
N MET A 155 14.43 -15.99 -12.99
CA MET A 155 13.73 -17.10 -12.32
C MET A 155 14.64 -18.30 -12.00
N GLY A 156 15.80 -18.05 -11.36
CA GLY A 156 16.70 -19.12 -10.89
C GLY A 156 16.05 -20.03 -9.83
N ALA A 157 16.61 -21.21 -9.58
CA ALA A 157 16.11 -22.10 -8.54
C ALA A 157 16.19 -21.45 -7.15
N LEU A 158 15.14 -21.60 -6.35
CA LEU A 158 15.07 -21.07 -4.98
C LEU A 158 15.64 -22.09 -3.99
N GLN A 159 16.38 -21.60 -2.99
CA GLN A 159 16.90 -22.39 -1.88
C GLN A 159 16.52 -21.72 -0.56
N ALA A 160 16.06 -22.51 0.42
CA ALA A 160 15.69 -22.00 1.72
C ALA A 160 16.94 -21.57 2.50
N LEU A 161 16.88 -20.39 3.11
CA LEU A 161 17.93 -19.82 3.93
C LEU A 161 17.95 -20.51 5.31
N PRO A 162 19.10 -21.00 5.80
CA PRO A 162 19.19 -21.63 7.11
C PRO A 162 18.74 -20.68 8.23
N GLY A 163 17.80 -21.14 9.06
CA GLY A 163 17.30 -20.37 10.20
C GLY A 163 16.35 -19.21 9.85
N VAL A 164 15.84 -19.13 8.62
CA VAL A 164 14.81 -18.17 8.23
C VAL A 164 13.46 -18.87 8.08
N ASP A 165 12.49 -18.43 8.87
CA ASP A 165 11.11 -18.93 8.84
C ASP A 165 10.27 -18.30 7.72
N ASP A 166 9.01 -18.73 7.62
CA ASP A 166 8.05 -18.14 6.67
C ASP A 166 7.65 -16.72 7.10
N TRP A 167 7.15 -15.91 6.15
CA TRP A 167 6.61 -14.58 6.44
C TRP A 167 5.10 -14.74 6.70
N GLU A 168 4.77 -15.16 7.92
CA GLU A 168 3.48 -15.75 8.29
C GLU A 168 2.33 -14.73 8.48
N GLY A 169 2.63 -13.44 8.65
CA GLY A 169 1.63 -12.44 9.00
C GLY A 169 2.20 -11.03 9.16
N VAL A 170 1.57 -10.21 10.02
CA VAL A 170 2.04 -8.86 10.37
C VAL A 170 3.49 -8.92 10.81
N ASN A 171 4.37 -8.15 10.14
CA ASN A 171 5.81 -8.10 10.42
C ASN A 171 6.48 -9.51 10.49
N GLY A 172 5.97 -10.46 9.71
CA GLY A 172 6.60 -11.74 9.39
C GLY A 172 6.40 -12.89 10.37
N ASN A 173 6.11 -12.65 11.66
CA ASN A 173 6.03 -13.70 12.67
C ASN A 173 5.10 -13.32 13.84
N ALA A 174 4.77 -14.29 14.69
CA ALA A 174 3.85 -14.10 15.83
C ALA A 174 4.30 -13.04 16.87
N ALA A 175 5.59 -12.72 16.91
CA ALA A 175 6.18 -11.69 17.76
C ALA A 175 6.22 -10.30 17.10
N HIS A 176 5.85 -10.20 15.82
CA HIS A 176 5.84 -9.01 14.97
C HIS A 176 7.17 -8.25 14.88
N THR A 177 8.30 -8.94 15.05
CA THR A 177 9.62 -8.29 15.13
C THR A 177 10.09 -7.67 13.82
N GLY A 178 9.59 -8.15 12.67
CA GLY A 178 10.08 -7.76 11.35
C GLY A 178 11.52 -8.20 11.05
N LEU A 179 12.06 -9.11 11.87
CA LEU A 179 13.42 -9.63 11.76
C LEU A 179 13.50 -10.83 10.80
N VAL A 180 14.39 -10.74 9.82
CA VAL A 180 14.87 -11.86 9.01
C VAL A 180 16.34 -12.14 9.37
N PRO A 181 16.68 -13.26 10.03
CA PRO A 181 18.03 -13.51 10.56
C PRO A 181 19.07 -13.93 9.50
N ALA A 182 19.02 -13.36 8.29
CA ALA A 182 19.95 -13.60 7.18
C ALA A 182 20.65 -12.31 6.72
N THR A 183 21.81 -12.45 6.07
CA THR A 183 22.58 -11.33 5.48
C THR A 183 22.55 -11.38 3.97
N PHE A 184 22.47 -10.21 3.33
CA PHE A 184 22.29 -10.08 1.88
C PHE A 184 23.28 -9.10 1.25
N ASP A 185 23.73 -9.40 0.02
CA ASP A 185 24.56 -8.50 -0.80
C ASP A 185 23.69 -7.77 -1.81
N SER A 186 23.47 -6.46 -1.60
CA SER A 186 22.57 -5.65 -2.43
C SER A 186 22.96 -5.56 -3.91
N ARG A 187 24.21 -5.88 -4.24
CA ARG A 187 24.73 -5.90 -5.62
C ARG A 187 24.22 -7.11 -6.41
N ARG A 188 23.68 -8.14 -5.74
CA ARG A 188 23.10 -9.34 -6.36
C ARG A 188 21.59 -9.21 -6.62
N PHE A 189 20.96 -8.13 -6.18
CA PHE A 189 19.51 -8.00 -6.20
C PHE A 189 18.98 -7.90 -7.64
N THR A 190 18.16 -8.87 -8.03
CA THR A 190 17.60 -8.97 -9.38
C THR A 190 16.08 -9.14 -9.32
N ARG A 191 15.36 -8.51 -10.25
CA ARG A 191 13.91 -8.74 -10.37
C ARG A 191 13.68 -10.17 -10.84
N ARG A 192 12.92 -10.94 -10.05
CA ARG A 192 12.58 -12.34 -10.31
C ARG A 192 11.41 -12.44 -11.27
N TRP A 193 10.31 -11.80 -10.90
CA TRP A 193 9.08 -11.67 -11.70
C TRP A 193 8.25 -10.50 -11.18
N THR A 194 7.31 -10.03 -12.00
CA THR A 194 6.23 -9.14 -11.57
C THR A 194 4.90 -9.75 -11.98
N TRP A 195 3.98 -9.87 -11.03
CA TRP A 195 2.63 -10.34 -11.24
C TRP A 195 1.66 -9.16 -11.27
N LEU A 196 0.68 -9.24 -12.17
CA LEU A 196 -0.40 -8.27 -12.30
C LEU A 196 -1.72 -8.95 -11.93
N GLY A 197 -2.38 -8.44 -10.90
CA GLY A 197 -3.69 -8.93 -10.46
C GLY A 197 -4.83 -8.41 -11.32
N ALA A 198 -6.04 -8.84 -10.96
CA ALA A 198 -7.26 -8.30 -11.59
C ALA A 198 -7.31 -6.78 -11.41
N SER A 199 -7.70 -6.06 -12.46
CA SER A 199 -8.05 -4.65 -12.39
C SER A 199 -9.50 -4.48 -11.94
N SER A 200 -9.80 -3.38 -11.27
CA SER A 200 -11.16 -2.99 -10.90
C SER A 200 -11.45 -1.58 -11.40
N PRO A 201 -12.67 -1.27 -11.86
CA PRO A 201 -13.08 0.09 -12.20
C PRO A 201 -13.14 1.03 -10.97
N ARG A 202 -13.08 0.47 -9.74
CA ARG A 202 -12.78 1.20 -8.50
C ARG A 202 -11.37 0.83 -8.03
N ALA A 203 -10.79 1.62 -7.13
CA ALA A 203 -9.50 1.28 -6.51
C ALA A 203 -9.52 -0.17 -5.97
N VAL A 204 -8.56 -1.00 -6.41
CA VAL A 204 -8.33 -2.33 -5.82
C VAL A 204 -7.48 -2.14 -4.59
N VAL A 205 -8.03 -2.36 -3.40
CA VAL A 205 -7.20 -2.41 -2.20
C VAL A 205 -6.64 -3.84 -2.06
N GLY A 206 -5.32 -3.95 -2.06
CA GLY A 206 -4.62 -5.21 -1.76
C GLY A 206 -4.39 -5.36 -0.26
N SER A 207 -4.19 -6.60 0.20
CA SER A 207 -3.57 -6.86 1.52
C SER A 207 -2.03 -6.72 1.48
N PRO A 208 -1.36 -6.69 2.64
CA PRO A 208 -0.01 -7.15 2.82
C PRO A 208 0.19 -8.57 2.28
N VAL A 209 1.43 -8.85 1.92
CA VAL A 209 1.84 -10.15 1.38
C VAL A 209 2.27 -11.06 2.54
N VAL A 210 1.87 -12.33 2.49
CA VAL A 210 2.43 -13.39 3.35
C VAL A 210 2.97 -14.52 2.49
N THR A 211 4.02 -15.20 2.95
CA THR A 211 4.70 -16.23 2.16
C THR A 211 4.90 -17.48 2.99
N ALA A 212 4.43 -18.62 2.51
CA ALA A 212 4.70 -19.91 3.13
C ALA A 212 4.68 -21.06 2.12
N ASN A 213 5.37 -22.15 2.45
CA ASN A 213 5.39 -23.39 1.65
C ASN A 213 5.85 -23.24 0.19
N GLY A 214 6.66 -22.23 -0.15
CA GLY A 214 7.03 -21.93 -1.55
C GLY A 214 5.95 -21.15 -2.31
N LEU A 215 4.94 -20.62 -1.61
CA LEU A 215 3.81 -19.87 -2.15
C LEU A 215 3.75 -18.46 -1.55
N VAL A 216 3.19 -17.55 -2.34
CA VAL A 216 2.94 -16.14 -2.01
C VAL A 216 1.43 -15.93 -1.97
N TYR A 217 0.91 -15.48 -0.84
CA TYR A 217 -0.51 -15.26 -0.64
C TYR A 217 -0.81 -13.77 -0.58
N VAL A 218 -1.80 -13.35 -1.35
CA VAL A 218 -2.29 -11.97 -1.38
C VAL A 218 -3.80 -11.98 -1.66
N SER A 219 -4.51 -11.01 -1.09
CA SER A 219 -5.93 -10.78 -1.37
C SER A 219 -6.14 -9.42 -2.04
N GLN A 220 -7.10 -9.39 -2.97
CA GLN A 220 -7.60 -8.20 -3.65
C GLN A 220 -9.07 -7.99 -3.27
N GLN A 221 -9.49 -6.75 -3.09
CA GLN A 221 -10.89 -6.41 -2.82
C GLN A 221 -11.52 -5.58 -3.93
N SER A 222 -12.75 -5.94 -4.26
CA SER A 222 -13.63 -5.19 -5.17
C SER A 222 -15.01 -5.05 -4.53
N ALA A 223 -15.66 -3.90 -4.75
CA ALA A 223 -16.98 -3.61 -4.22
C ALA A 223 -17.92 -3.12 -5.33
N ALA A 224 -19.06 -3.80 -5.50
CA ALA A 224 -20.10 -3.48 -6.46
C ALA A 224 -21.40 -3.09 -5.74
N PRO A 225 -22.22 -2.16 -6.26
CA PRO A 225 -23.53 -1.88 -5.68
C PRO A 225 -24.43 -3.12 -5.80
N ALA A 226 -25.14 -3.50 -4.73
CA ALA A 226 -26.18 -4.51 -4.81
C ALA A 226 -27.39 -3.93 -5.54
N GLU A 227 -27.83 -4.62 -6.60
CA GLU A 227 -28.97 -4.23 -7.43
C GLU A 227 -30.22 -3.95 -6.56
N GLY A 228 -30.87 -2.81 -6.80
CA GLY A 228 -32.04 -2.38 -6.02
C GLY A 228 -31.77 -1.92 -4.58
N SER A 229 -30.51 -1.76 -4.15
CA SER A 229 -30.18 -1.33 -2.78
C SER A 229 -29.07 -0.27 -2.71
N SER A 230 -28.95 0.38 -1.55
CA SER A 230 -27.80 1.25 -1.21
C SER A 230 -26.60 0.49 -0.64
N LYS A 231 -26.68 -0.84 -0.51
CA LYS A 231 -25.58 -1.67 0.01
C LYS A 231 -24.54 -1.94 -1.07
N TYR A 232 -23.30 -2.13 -0.63
CA TYR A 232 -22.22 -2.64 -1.47
C TYR A 232 -21.95 -4.10 -1.12
N VAL A 233 -21.85 -4.94 -2.15
CA VAL A 233 -21.37 -6.31 -2.06
C VAL A 233 -19.87 -6.28 -2.26
N THR A 234 -19.14 -6.76 -1.26
CA THR A 234 -17.68 -6.85 -1.31
C THR A 234 -17.27 -8.28 -1.66
N THR A 235 -16.45 -8.40 -2.69
CA THR A 235 -15.79 -9.65 -3.07
C THR A 235 -14.31 -9.53 -2.73
N SER A 236 -13.84 -10.38 -1.82
CA SER A 236 -12.42 -10.57 -1.52
C SER A 236 -11.90 -11.77 -2.29
N THR A 237 -10.94 -11.55 -3.19
CA THR A 237 -10.31 -12.61 -3.98
C THR A 237 -8.90 -12.88 -3.45
N VAL A 238 -8.70 -14.06 -2.89
CA VAL A 238 -7.43 -14.56 -2.37
C VAL A 238 -6.74 -15.36 -3.47
N THR A 239 -5.46 -15.11 -3.70
CA THR A 239 -4.66 -15.84 -4.69
C THR A 239 -3.39 -16.36 -4.05
N ALA A 240 -3.08 -17.64 -4.28
CA ALA A 240 -1.79 -18.24 -3.96
C ALA A 240 -0.95 -18.36 -5.24
N LEU A 241 0.16 -17.64 -5.30
CA LEU A 241 1.10 -17.64 -6.42
C LEU A 241 2.31 -18.51 -6.07
N SER A 242 2.90 -19.19 -7.04
CA SER A 242 4.17 -19.90 -6.86
C SER A 242 5.33 -18.90 -6.71
N GLU A 243 6.17 -19.02 -5.68
CA GLU A 243 7.39 -18.18 -5.55
C GLU A 243 8.32 -18.35 -6.77
N SER A 244 8.30 -19.54 -7.39
CA SER A 244 9.12 -19.90 -8.56
C SER A 244 8.90 -19.00 -9.78
N ASP A 245 7.64 -18.77 -10.16
CA ASP A 245 7.25 -18.38 -11.53
C ASP A 245 6.00 -17.48 -11.61
N SER A 246 5.45 -17.04 -10.48
CA SER A 246 4.21 -16.25 -10.35
C SER A 246 2.92 -16.90 -10.84
N GLN A 247 2.91 -18.18 -11.22
CA GLN A 247 1.68 -18.85 -11.62
C GLN A 247 0.76 -19.05 -10.40
N ALA A 248 -0.53 -18.77 -10.58
CA ALA A 248 -1.53 -19.04 -9.55
C ALA A 248 -1.69 -20.56 -9.37
N ARG A 249 -1.48 -21.06 -8.15
CA ARG A 249 -1.81 -22.43 -7.76
C ARG A 249 -3.31 -22.59 -7.54
N TRP A 250 -3.90 -21.58 -6.90
CA TRP A 250 -5.34 -21.44 -6.73
C TRP A 250 -5.72 -19.97 -6.56
N THR A 251 -6.95 -19.65 -6.93
CA THR A 251 -7.60 -18.35 -6.69
C THR A 251 -8.99 -18.64 -6.15
N GLN A 252 -9.39 -17.91 -5.12
CA GLN A 252 -10.71 -18.07 -4.50
C GLN A 252 -11.32 -16.74 -4.14
N SER A 253 -12.53 -16.50 -4.65
CA SER A 253 -13.35 -15.35 -4.31
C SER A 253 -14.33 -15.71 -3.20
N LEU A 254 -14.38 -14.87 -2.17
CA LEU A 254 -15.39 -14.90 -1.14
C LEU A 254 -16.19 -13.61 -1.18
N THR A 255 -17.51 -13.75 -1.31
CA THR A 255 -18.46 -12.64 -1.24
C THR A 255 -19.03 -12.57 0.18
N SER A 256 -18.92 -11.42 0.83
CA SER A 256 -19.33 -11.24 2.22
C SER A 256 -19.98 -9.88 2.48
N ASP A 257 -20.81 -9.81 3.53
CA ASP A 257 -21.32 -8.57 4.12
C ASP A 257 -20.17 -7.85 4.88
N GLY A 258 -19.19 -7.35 4.12
CA GLY A 258 -18.01 -6.67 4.61
C GLY A 258 -16.70 -7.13 3.97
N TYR A 259 -15.61 -6.47 4.35
CA TYR A 259 -14.25 -6.79 3.93
C TYR A 259 -13.70 -8.02 4.68
N LEU A 260 -12.71 -8.67 4.08
CA LEU A 260 -11.78 -9.54 4.82
C LEU A 260 -10.53 -8.75 5.22
N GLY A 261 -9.91 -9.13 6.33
CA GLY A 261 -8.60 -8.64 6.74
C GLY A 261 -7.47 -9.16 5.86
N ALA A 262 -6.23 -8.83 6.22
CA ALA A 262 -5.05 -9.42 5.61
C ALA A 262 -4.98 -10.94 5.87
N PRO A 263 -4.41 -11.72 4.94
CA PRO A 263 -4.10 -13.12 5.19
C PRO A 263 -2.99 -13.25 6.25
N ALA A 264 -3.09 -14.30 7.05
CA ALA A 264 -1.96 -14.90 7.75
C ALA A 264 -1.90 -16.38 7.40
N VAL A 265 -0.72 -16.98 7.44
CA VAL A 265 -0.49 -18.37 7.04
C VAL A 265 0.50 -19.04 7.98
N SER A 266 0.24 -20.27 8.38
CA SER A 266 1.23 -21.10 9.07
C SER A 266 1.00 -22.57 8.75
N GLY A 267 2.08 -23.28 8.41
CA GLY A 267 2.02 -24.63 7.86
C GLY A 267 0.99 -24.74 6.72
N GLY A 268 0.11 -25.73 6.79
CA GLY A 268 -0.92 -25.97 5.78
C GLY A 268 -2.21 -25.16 5.91
N LYS A 269 -2.26 -24.06 6.68
CA LYS A 269 -3.50 -23.28 6.91
C LYS A 269 -3.28 -21.79 6.72
N LEU A 270 -4.23 -21.14 6.04
CA LEU A 270 -4.30 -19.68 5.87
C LEU A 270 -5.57 -19.18 6.54
N ALA A 271 -5.49 -18.11 7.33
CA ALA A 271 -6.64 -17.52 8.01
C ALA A 271 -6.82 -16.04 7.62
N MET A 272 -8.08 -15.63 7.51
CA MET A 272 -8.49 -14.23 7.30
C MET A 272 -9.70 -13.93 8.18
N ALA A 273 -9.68 -12.79 8.87
CA ALA A 273 -10.85 -12.31 9.60
C ALA A 273 -11.86 -11.66 8.63
N GLY A 274 -13.15 -11.86 8.86
CA GLY A 274 -14.25 -11.08 8.28
C GLY A 274 -15.04 -10.32 9.37
N SER A 275 -16.16 -9.72 8.99
CA SER A 275 -16.96 -8.83 9.87
C SER A 275 -17.59 -9.50 11.09
N ASP A 276 -17.85 -10.80 11.05
CA ASP A 276 -18.29 -11.63 12.20
C ASP A 276 -17.68 -13.05 12.22
N THR A 277 -17.01 -13.43 11.14
CA THR A 277 -16.59 -14.81 10.84
C THR A 277 -15.10 -14.81 10.49
N VAL A 278 -14.33 -15.73 11.06
CA VAL A 278 -12.96 -16.04 10.66
C VAL A 278 -12.99 -17.17 9.64
N TYR A 279 -12.34 -16.98 8.51
CA TYR A 279 -12.27 -17.94 7.41
C TYR A 279 -10.90 -18.62 7.41
N VAL A 280 -10.88 -19.94 7.53
CA VAL A 280 -9.66 -20.75 7.45
C VAL A 280 -9.67 -21.60 6.18
N PHE A 281 -8.68 -21.38 5.34
CA PHE A 281 -8.47 -22.01 4.04
C PHE A 281 -7.38 -23.09 4.17
N ASP A 282 -7.39 -24.10 3.29
CA ASP A 282 -6.18 -24.88 3.08
C ASP A 282 -5.14 -24.04 2.32
N ALA A 283 -3.94 -23.88 2.88
CA ALA A 283 -2.93 -23.01 2.28
C ALA A 283 -2.38 -23.57 0.96
N LEU A 284 -2.40 -24.88 0.75
CA LEU A 284 -1.81 -25.52 -0.43
C LEU A 284 -2.84 -25.74 -1.53
N ALA A 285 -4.05 -26.18 -1.17
CA ALA A 285 -5.12 -26.51 -2.12
C ALA A 285 -6.14 -25.38 -2.33
N GLY A 286 -6.24 -24.41 -1.42
CA GLY A 286 -7.37 -23.48 -1.40
C GLY A 286 -8.67 -24.20 -1.03
N GLY A 287 -9.73 -23.96 -1.79
CA GLY A 287 -11.03 -24.60 -1.58
C GLY A 287 -11.88 -23.94 -0.49
N ALA A 288 -13.16 -24.34 -0.41
CA ALA A 288 -14.17 -23.72 0.44
C ALA A 288 -13.66 -23.57 1.90
N PRO A 289 -13.66 -22.35 2.47
CA PRO A 289 -13.03 -22.10 3.75
C PRO A 289 -13.94 -22.52 4.89
N LEU A 290 -13.33 -22.97 6.00
CA LEU A 290 -14.01 -23.21 7.25
C LEU A 290 -14.32 -21.87 7.91
N GLY A 291 -15.61 -21.52 8.01
CA GLY A 291 -16.10 -20.31 8.66
C GLY A 291 -16.36 -20.53 10.15
N VAL A 292 -15.71 -19.73 11.00
CA VAL A 292 -15.79 -19.81 12.47
C VAL A 292 -16.30 -18.48 13.02
N ARG A 293 -17.37 -18.49 13.81
CA ARG A 293 -17.91 -17.28 14.47
C ARG A 293 -17.54 -17.25 15.95
N PRO A 294 -16.43 -16.60 16.34
CA PRO A 294 -16.10 -16.46 17.76
C PRO A 294 -17.13 -15.56 18.48
N PRO A 295 -17.54 -15.93 19.70
CA PRO A 295 -18.37 -15.06 20.52
C PRO A 295 -17.60 -13.78 20.86
N ASN A 296 -18.31 -12.65 20.86
CA ASN A 296 -17.74 -11.35 21.17
C ASN A 296 -18.81 -10.47 21.83
N THR A 297 -18.38 -9.44 22.54
CA THR A 297 -19.22 -8.58 23.39
C THR A 297 -20.20 -7.71 22.62
N ASN A 298 -19.92 -7.41 21.34
CA ASN A 298 -20.67 -6.46 20.51
C ASN A 298 -21.45 -7.11 19.35
N GLY A 299 -21.46 -8.44 19.26
CA GLY A 299 -22.13 -9.22 18.21
C GLY A 299 -21.40 -9.29 16.86
N ALA A 300 -20.25 -8.64 16.68
CA ALA A 300 -19.48 -8.64 15.43
C ALA A 300 -17.98 -8.38 15.63
N LEU A 301 -17.15 -9.03 14.82
CA LEU A 301 -15.70 -8.79 14.64
C LEU A 301 -15.45 -7.51 13.82
N LEU A 302 -16.02 -6.39 14.24
CA LEU A 302 -15.85 -5.11 13.56
C LEU A 302 -14.47 -4.53 13.82
N GLY A 303 -13.47 -5.02 13.07
CA GLY A 303 -12.09 -4.53 13.07
C GLY A 303 -11.23 -5.04 11.91
N VAL A 304 -11.89 -5.46 10.83
CA VAL A 304 -11.25 -5.99 9.63
C VAL A 304 -10.94 -4.87 8.65
N SER A 305 -9.68 -4.46 8.61
CA SER A 305 -9.11 -3.73 7.48
C SER A 305 -8.04 -4.59 6.84
N LEU A 306 -7.69 -4.29 5.59
CA LEU A 306 -6.57 -4.96 4.94
C LEU A 306 -5.22 -4.67 5.62
N ALA A 307 -5.15 -3.81 6.64
CA ALA A 307 -3.93 -3.57 7.43
C ALA A 307 -3.77 -4.52 8.64
N THR A 308 -4.79 -5.33 8.99
CA THR A 308 -4.74 -6.27 10.10
C THR A 308 -4.88 -7.72 9.65
N ALA A 309 -3.97 -8.57 10.13
CA ALA A 309 -4.03 -10.02 9.94
C ALA A 309 -4.36 -10.71 11.27
N PRO A 310 -4.86 -11.96 11.24
CA PRO A 310 -4.75 -12.87 12.37
C PRO A 310 -3.29 -13.20 12.70
N THR A 311 -3.01 -13.70 13.90
CA THR A 311 -1.69 -14.20 14.29
C THR A 311 -1.75 -15.72 14.46
N PHE A 312 -0.82 -16.47 13.85
CA PHE A 312 -0.70 -17.90 14.08
C PHE A 312 0.29 -18.22 15.20
N LEU A 313 -0.02 -19.24 16.02
CA LEU A 313 0.97 -19.97 16.81
C LEU A 313 0.44 -21.38 17.16
N ASP A 314 1.30 -22.40 17.06
CA ASP A 314 1.02 -23.80 17.46
C ASP A 314 -0.31 -24.36 16.91
N GLY A 315 -0.60 -24.08 15.64
CA GLY A 315 -1.83 -24.52 14.97
C GLY A 315 -3.12 -23.78 15.38
N ASN A 316 -2.98 -22.65 16.09
CA ASN A 316 -4.09 -21.79 16.51
C ASN A 316 -4.00 -20.42 15.82
N VAL A 317 -5.16 -19.78 15.69
CA VAL A 317 -5.34 -18.43 15.14
C VAL A 317 -5.80 -17.51 16.27
N TYR A 318 -5.06 -16.44 16.50
CA TYR A 318 -5.34 -15.42 17.51
C TYR A 318 -5.75 -14.12 16.82
N LEU A 319 -6.85 -13.51 17.25
CA LEU A 319 -7.43 -12.35 16.59
C LEU A 319 -7.76 -11.25 17.59
N GLY A 320 -7.48 -10.00 17.19
CA GLY A 320 -8.05 -8.81 17.79
C GLY A 320 -9.41 -8.53 17.16
N GLY A 321 -10.42 -8.32 17.98
CA GLY A 321 -11.77 -7.93 17.58
C GLY A 321 -12.15 -6.57 18.14
N ASN A 322 -13.42 -6.23 17.97
CA ASN A 322 -14.04 -5.05 18.58
C ASN A 322 -14.18 -5.29 20.10
N ASN A 323 -13.30 -4.67 20.91
CA ASN A 323 -13.24 -4.83 22.37
C ASN A 323 -13.00 -6.27 22.90
N ASP A 324 -12.54 -7.19 22.04
CA ASP A 324 -12.37 -8.61 22.36
C ASP A 324 -11.08 -9.17 21.77
N VAL A 325 -10.58 -10.26 22.37
CA VAL A 325 -9.51 -11.12 21.83
C VAL A 325 -10.02 -12.55 21.76
N SER A 326 -9.69 -13.28 20.69
CA SER A 326 -10.18 -14.66 20.49
C SER A 326 -9.07 -15.59 20.00
N ALA A 327 -9.18 -16.87 20.37
CA ALA A 327 -8.35 -17.95 19.87
C ALA A 327 -9.21 -19.05 19.21
N ILE A 328 -8.77 -19.51 18.04
CA ILE A 328 -9.47 -20.52 17.23
C ILE A 328 -8.47 -21.63 16.86
N GLY A 329 -8.87 -22.90 16.95
CA GLY A 329 -8.07 -24.01 16.43
C GLY A 329 -8.12 -24.02 14.90
N ALA A 330 -7.00 -23.80 14.21
CA ALA A 330 -6.98 -23.64 12.75
C ALA A 330 -7.42 -24.92 12.00
N ALA A 331 -7.08 -26.09 12.54
CA ALA A 331 -7.45 -27.37 11.96
C ALA A 331 -8.89 -27.81 12.31
N THR A 332 -9.43 -27.38 13.45
CA THR A 332 -10.77 -27.79 13.92
C THR A 332 -11.87 -26.81 13.54
N GLY A 333 -11.53 -25.55 13.27
CA GLY A 333 -12.50 -24.47 13.08
C GLY A 333 -13.36 -24.21 14.31
N GLN A 334 -12.83 -24.47 15.51
CA GLN A 334 -13.55 -24.25 16.76
C GLN A 334 -12.90 -23.12 17.55
N THR A 335 -13.72 -22.20 18.05
CA THR A 335 -13.32 -21.24 19.09
C THR A 335 -12.81 -22.01 20.30
N ARG A 336 -11.56 -21.76 20.69
CA ARG A 336 -10.97 -22.28 21.94
C ARG A 336 -11.40 -21.42 23.13
N TRP A 337 -11.32 -20.11 22.96
CA TRP A 337 -11.78 -19.11 23.93
C TRP A 337 -11.96 -17.74 23.26
N SER A 338 -12.74 -16.88 23.92
CA SER A 338 -12.81 -15.44 23.65
C SER A 338 -12.83 -14.71 24.99
N ALA A 339 -12.13 -13.57 25.07
CA ALA A 339 -12.05 -12.75 26.26
C ALA A 339 -12.25 -11.27 25.91
N SER A 340 -12.99 -10.56 26.76
CA SER A 340 -13.21 -9.13 26.60
C SER A 340 -12.02 -8.31 27.12
N LEU A 341 -11.74 -7.20 26.45
CA LEU A 341 -10.82 -6.17 26.94
C LEU A 341 -11.43 -5.33 28.10
N GLY A 342 -12.68 -5.59 28.51
CA GLY A 342 -13.36 -4.87 29.59
C GLY A 342 -13.84 -3.46 29.21
N LEU A 343 -13.88 -3.15 27.92
CA LEU A 343 -14.19 -1.81 27.39
C LEU A 343 -15.70 -1.60 27.16
N SER A 344 -16.13 -0.35 27.17
CA SER A 344 -17.51 0.04 26.92
C SER A 344 -17.96 -0.26 25.48
N LYS A 345 -19.17 -0.80 25.31
CA LYS A 345 -19.79 -1.05 23.99
C LYS A 345 -19.98 0.21 23.13
N LEU A 346 -19.92 1.40 23.75
CA LEU A 346 -20.06 2.71 23.09
C LEU A 346 -18.72 3.36 22.73
N GLY A 347 -17.59 2.78 23.17
CA GLY A 347 -16.23 3.27 22.92
C GLY A 347 -15.35 2.13 22.41
N ASN A 348 -15.49 1.84 21.13
CA ASN A 348 -15.00 0.61 20.51
C ASN A 348 -13.59 0.78 19.94
N VAL A 349 -12.66 -0.12 20.29
CA VAL A 349 -11.31 -0.21 19.70
C VAL A 349 -11.26 -1.32 18.65
N ASP A 350 -10.72 -0.99 17.48
CA ASP A 350 -10.65 -1.90 16.34
C ASP A 350 -9.36 -1.72 15.51
N GLU A 351 -9.20 -2.50 14.43
CA GLU A 351 -8.00 -2.53 13.59
C GLU A 351 -6.68 -2.76 14.38
N TRP A 352 -6.57 -3.84 15.15
CA TRP A 352 -5.32 -4.26 15.79
C TRP A 352 -5.05 -5.76 15.69
N THR A 353 -3.78 -6.16 15.75
CA THR A 353 -3.33 -7.57 15.67
C THR A 353 -2.63 -7.97 16.98
N PRO A 354 -2.97 -9.12 17.61
CA PRO A 354 -2.36 -9.57 18.86
C PRO A 354 -0.98 -10.18 18.64
N ALA A 355 -0.01 -9.85 19.50
CA ALA A 355 1.30 -10.52 19.48
C ALA A 355 1.26 -11.76 20.38
N VAL A 356 1.91 -12.85 19.99
CA VAL A 356 1.74 -14.15 20.66
C VAL A 356 3.10 -14.83 20.87
N ASN A 357 3.27 -15.42 22.05
CA ASN A 357 4.34 -16.36 22.36
C ASN A 357 3.77 -17.64 22.98
N ALA A 358 4.62 -18.65 23.21
CA ALA A 358 4.23 -19.98 23.69
C ALA A 358 3.41 -20.05 24.99
N SER A 359 3.22 -18.93 25.71
CA SER A 359 2.35 -18.88 26.91
C SER A 359 1.35 -17.72 26.94
N THR A 360 1.53 -16.67 26.13
CA THR A 360 0.83 -15.39 26.29
C THR A 360 0.36 -14.82 24.97
N VAL A 361 -0.88 -14.33 24.95
CA VAL A 361 -1.42 -13.46 23.90
C VAL A 361 -1.44 -12.02 24.44
N TYR A 362 -0.90 -11.08 23.68
CA TYR A 362 -0.82 -9.66 24.05
C TYR A 362 -1.73 -8.80 23.18
N SER A 363 -2.52 -7.95 23.83
CA SER A 363 -3.31 -6.89 23.22
C SER A 363 -2.77 -5.53 23.66
N HIS A 364 -2.69 -4.57 22.74
CA HIS A 364 -2.44 -3.17 23.08
C HIS A 364 -3.56 -2.29 22.53
N ALA A 365 -4.42 -1.83 23.43
CA ALA A 365 -5.58 -1.01 23.12
C ALA A 365 -6.04 -0.24 24.36
N ALA A 366 -6.82 0.83 24.16
CA ALA A 366 -7.39 1.65 25.23
C ALA A 366 -6.38 2.22 26.25
N GLY A 367 -5.12 2.43 25.84
CA GLY A 367 -4.05 2.88 26.74
C GLY A 367 -3.59 1.79 27.71
N ALA A 368 -3.78 0.51 27.36
CA ALA A 368 -3.34 -0.62 28.17
C ALA A 368 -2.71 -1.73 27.31
N LEU A 369 -1.57 -2.25 27.77
CA LEU A 369 -1.05 -3.54 27.34
C LEU A 369 -1.68 -4.61 28.24
N THR A 370 -2.52 -5.48 27.67
CA THR A 370 -3.17 -6.57 28.40
C THR A 370 -2.64 -7.92 27.91
N ALA A 371 -2.25 -8.78 28.85
CA ALA A 371 -1.70 -10.10 28.62
C ALA A 371 -2.71 -11.19 29.03
N PHE A 372 -2.92 -12.17 28.15
CA PHE A 372 -3.88 -13.26 28.36
C PHE A 372 -3.18 -14.62 28.34
N ASN A 373 -3.66 -15.56 29.16
CA ASN A 373 -3.25 -16.95 29.13
C ASN A 373 -3.60 -17.58 27.77
N ILE A 374 -2.60 -18.13 27.07
CA ILE A 374 -2.82 -18.72 25.74
C ILE A 374 -3.77 -19.92 25.74
N ALA A 375 -3.89 -20.62 26.88
CA ALA A 375 -4.67 -21.84 27.03
C ALA A 375 -6.19 -21.59 27.13
N ASP A 376 -6.61 -20.54 27.83
CA ASP A 376 -8.01 -20.30 28.24
C ASP A 376 -8.50 -18.85 28.06
N GLY A 377 -7.63 -17.92 27.64
CA GLY A 377 -7.98 -16.51 27.45
C GLY A 377 -8.10 -15.69 28.72
N THR A 378 -7.80 -16.24 29.90
CA THR A 378 -7.89 -15.48 31.16
C THR A 378 -6.80 -14.42 31.28
N THR A 379 -7.15 -13.23 31.76
CA THR A 379 -6.20 -12.11 31.92
C THR A 379 -5.11 -12.45 32.95
N ARG A 380 -3.84 -12.39 32.54
CA ARG A 380 -2.66 -12.53 33.41
C ARG A 380 -2.35 -11.24 34.16
N PHE A 381 -2.33 -10.13 33.42
CA PHE A 381 -2.09 -8.78 33.92
C PHE A 381 -2.50 -7.75 32.86
N SER A 382 -2.60 -6.49 33.27
CA SER A 382 -2.70 -5.33 32.39
C SER A 382 -1.78 -4.22 32.92
N VAL A 383 -1.16 -3.47 32.01
CA VAL A 383 -0.27 -2.34 32.32
C VAL A 383 -0.79 -1.11 31.59
N ALA A 384 -1.03 -0.01 32.31
CA ALA A 384 -1.40 1.26 31.71
C ALA A 384 -0.21 1.85 30.91
N VAL A 385 -0.46 2.27 29.67
CA VAL A 385 0.53 2.82 28.74
C VAL A 385 0.15 4.28 28.42
N PRO A 386 1.03 5.27 28.67
CA PRO A 386 0.72 6.68 28.41
C PRO A 386 0.52 6.99 26.93
N GLY A 387 -0.51 7.78 26.60
CA GLY A 387 -0.65 8.45 25.30
C GLY A 387 -1.91 8.12 24.50
N GLN A 388 -2.70 7.12 24.88
CA GLN A 388 -3.98 6.86 24.21
C GLN A 388 -5.16 7.52 24.96
N VAL A 389 -5.79 8.50 24.32
CA VAL A 389 -7.04 9.12 24.80
C VAL A 389 -8.20 8.55 23.99
N LEU A 390 -8.93 7.59 24.57
CA LEU A 390 -10.23 7.18 24.01
C LEU A 390 -11.24 8.29 24.22
N GLY A 391 -11.77 8.87 23.14
CA GLY A 391 -12.65 10.04 23.19
C GLY A 391 -13.93 9.89 22.36
N GLY A 392 -15.08 10.13 22.99
CA GLY A 392 -16.39 10.25 22.33
C GLY A 392 -17.14 8.93 22.09
N LEU A 393 -18.20 9.02 21.29
CA LEU A 393 -19.06 7.88 20.87
C LEU A 393 -18.52 7.15 19.62
N ASN A 394 -17.27 7.44 19.23
CA ASN A 394 -16.70 7.04 17.95
C ASN A 394 -15.74 5.87 18.10
N LYS A 395 -15.59 5.09 17.02
CA LYS A 395 -14.62 3.99 16.93
C LYS A 395 -13.18 4.51 16.89
N SER A 396 -12.28 3.75 17.50
CA SER A 396 -10.83 4.03 17.52
C SER A 396 -10.06 2.92 16.81
N SER A 397 -9.74 3.15 15.54
CA SER A 397 -8.98 2.22 14.70
C SER A 397 -7.48 2.39 14.91
N LEU A 398 -6.83 1.37 15.47
CA LEU A 398 -5.48 1.50 16.05
C LEU A 398 -4.35 1.30 15.02
N ARG A 399 -4.59 0.47 14.00
CA ARG A 399 -3.64 0.04 12.95
C ARG A 399 -2.29 -0.41 13.49
N GLN A 400 -2.28 -1.11 14.61
CA GLN A 400 -1.06 -1.45 15.33
C GLN A 400 -1.04 -2.91 15.78
N ALA A 401 0.16 -3.38 16.07
CA ALA A 401 0.37 -4.61 16.82
C ALA A 401 1.42 -4.39 17.92
N PRO A 402 1.35 -5.06 19.08
CA PRO A 402 2.47 -5.14 20.00
C PRO A 402 3.65 -5.85 19.32
N VAL A 403 4.88 -5.58 19.73
CA VAL A 403 6.08 -6.29 19.27
C VAL A 403 6.78 -6.91 20.48
N LEU A 404 7.01 -8.23 20.44
CA LEU A 404 7.74 -8.92 21.51
C LEU A 404 9.23 -8.74 21.25
N ALA A 405 9.76 -7.64 21.80
CA ALA A 405 11.05 -7.08 21.43
C ALA A 405 12.23 -7.94 21.90
N GLU A 406 12.18 -8.39 23.16
CA GLU A 406 13.11 -9.31 23.80
C GLU A 406 12.34 -10.20 24.78
N ALA A 407 12.99 -11.23 25.33
CA ALA A 407 12.40 -12.02 26.41
C ALA A 407 12.05 -11.11 27.59
N GLY A 408 10.76 -11.04 27.95
CA GLY A 408 10.28 -10.23 29.06
C GLY A 408 9.96 -8.76 28.74
N SER A 409 9.99 -8.32 27.47
CA SER A 409 9.56 -6.95 27.11
C SER A 409 8.65 -6.88 25.88
N VAL A 410 7.72 -5.94 25.89
CA VAL A 410 6.77 -5.69 24.80
C VAL A 410 6.79 -4.22 24.40
N LEU A 411 7.18 -3.97 23.16
CA LEU A 411 7.16 -2.64 22.56
C LEU A 411 5.77 -2.36 21.98
N VAL A 412 5.24 -1.18 22.27
CA VAL A 412 3.90 -0.76 21.86
C VAL A 412 3.91 0.67 21.31
N LEU A 413 3.10 0.88 20.28
CA LEU A 413 2.79 2.19 19.71
C LEU A 413 1.33 2.53 20.07
N ASN A 414 1.04 3.77 20.43
CA ASN A 414 -0.31 4.25 20.78
C ASN A 414 -1.00 4.94 19.59
N GLN A 415 -1.75 4.17 18.79
CA GLN A 415 -2.51 4.60 17.61
C GLN A 415 -1.62 5.07 16.44
N ARG A 416 -1.59 4.29 15.35
CA ARG A 416 -0.91 4.66 14.11
C ARG A 416 -1.86 5.45 13.20
N PRO A 417 -1.47 6.63 12.67
CA PRO A 417 -2.29 7.38 11.71
C PRO A 417 -2.51 6.59 10.40
N LEU A 418 -3.36 7.07 9.50
CA LEU A 418 -3.45 6.50 8.15
C LEU A 418 -2.18 6.83 7.34
N ALA A 419 -1.93 6.08 6.27
CA ALA A 419 -0.79 6.34 5.40
C ALA A 419 -0.94 7.72 4.70
N GLY A 420 0.00 8.62 4.98
CA GLY A 420 0.00 10.01 4.51
C GLY A 420 -0.50 11.03 5.55
N GLU A 421 -0.97 10.58 6.71
CA GLU A 421 -1.40 11.44 7.83
C GLU A 421 -0.34 11.47 8.95
N ALA A 422 -0.35 12.52 9.76
CA ALA A 422 0.47 12.61 10.97
C ALA A 422 -0.42 12.97 12.16
N ALA A 423 -0.19 12.30 13.28
CA ALA A 423 -0.88 12.54 14.55
C ALA A 423 0.10 12.29 15.69
N ASP A 424 0.00 13.09 16.75
CA ASP A 424 0.84 12.92 17.94
C ASP A 424 0.50 11.59 18.62
N ASN A 425 1.52 10.78 18.85
CA ASN A 425 1.43 9.49 19.51
C ASN A 425 2.69 9.17 20.32
N SER A 426 2.71 7.99 20.92
CA SER A 426 3.83 7.53 21.72
C SER A 426 4.28 6.11 21.37
N LEU A 427 5.57 5.88 21.55
CA LEU A 427 6.23 4.58 21.52
C LEU A 427 6.66 4.26 22.95
N SER A 428 6.25 3.13 23.51
CA SER A 428 6.61 2.72 24.86
C SER A 428 7.12 1.28 24.88
N LEU A 429 8.08 0.99 25.77
CA LEU A 429 8.47 -0.37 26.11
C LEU A 429 7.92 -0.74 27.48
N VAL A 430 7.25 -1.89 27.57
CA VAL A 430 6.71 -2.43 28.82
C VAL A 430 7.50 -3.66 29.22
N ASP A 431 7.92 -3.70 30.47
CA ASP A 431 8.53 -4.87 31.10
C ASP A 431 7.44 -5.80 31.66
N VAL A 432 7.49 -7.07 31.24
CA VAL A 432 6.48 -8.09 31.55
C VAL A 432 6.56 -8.53 33.01
N ASP A 433 7.78 -8.72 33.54
CA ASP A 433 7.98 -9.24 34.89
C ASP A 433 7.66 -8.20 35.97
N SER A 434 8.12 -6.95 35.78
CA SER A 434 7.82 -5.83 36.67
C SER A 434 6.45 -5.19 36.42
N ARG A 435 5.83 -5.47 35.26
CA ARG A 435 4.52 -4.95 34.83
C ARG A 435 4.48 -3.43 34.78
N ALA A 436 5.58 -2.83 34.33
CA ALA A 436 5.80 -1.39 34.32
C ALA A 436 6.25 -0.92 32.93
N VAL A 437 5.88 0.31 32.57
CA VAL A 437 6.47 1.00 31.42
C VAL A 437 7.92 1.34 31.77
N ARG A 438 8.88 0.78 31.02
CA ARG A 438 10.32 1.06 31.19
C ARG A 438 10.66 2.46 30.70
N TRP A 439 10.13 2.83 29.53
CA TRP A 439 10.28 4.14 28.93
C TRP A 439 9.13 4.44 27.95
N THR A 440 8.91 5.74 27.70
CA THR A 440 8.00 6.26 26.67
C THR A 440 8.68 7.40 25.92
N VAL A 441 8.57 7.39 24.60
CA VAL A 441 8.97 8.48 23.70
C VAL A 441 7.72 9.02 23.00
N GLN A 442 7.56 10.35 22.97
CA GLN A 442 6.51 11.02 22.21
C GLN A 442 7.01 11.33 20.78
N GLY A 443 6.11 11.30 19.79
CA GLY A 443 6.44 11.56 18.39
C GLY A 443 5.21 11.55 17.50
N GLN A 444 5.42 11.36 16.20
CA GLN A 444 4.37 11.13 15.21
C GLN A 444 4.75 9.88 14.40
N PHE A 445 4.76 8.74 15.10
CA PHE A 445 5.22 7.45 14.57
C PHE A 445 4.22 6.90 13.55
N SER A 446 4.70 6.62 12.34
CA SER A 446 3.88 6.34 11.17
C SER A 446 4.04 4.94 10.58
N THR A 447 5.06 4.18 10.98
CA THR A 447 5.25 2.78 10.60
C THR A 447 4.99 1.87 11.81
N GLN A 448 4.69 0.60 11.56
CA GLN A 448 4.81 -0.41 12.62
C GLN A 448 6.30 -0.53 12.98
N PRO A 449 6.70 -0.45 14.26
CA PRO A 449 8.11 -0.58 14.64
C PRO A 449 8.60 -2.01 14.36
N VAL A 450 9.88 -2.13 14.00
CA VAL A 450 10.60 -3.42 13.91
C VAL A 450 11.78 -3.43 14.87
N VAL A 451 12.11 -4.61 15.40
CA VAL A 451 13.11 -4.75 16.46
C VAL A 451 14.12 -5.83 16.09
N ALA A 452 15.40 -5.49 16.19
CA ALA A 452 16.49 -6.46 16.08
C ALA A 452 17.69 -6.03 16.92
N ARG A 453 18.26 -6.99 17.67
CA ARG A 453 19.55 -6.85 18.38
C ARG A 453 19.64 -5.59 19.26
N GLY A 454 18.62 -5.34 20.07
CA GLY A 454 18.55 -4.18 20.96
C GLY A 454 18.30 -2.84 20.26
N VAL A 455 17.90 -2.83 18.98
CA VAL A 455 17.56 -1.62 18.22
C VAL A 455 16.12 -1.69 17.71
N VAL A 456 15.38 -0.60 17.89
CA VAL A 456 14.05 -0.35 17.34
C VAL A 456 14.19 0.56 16.11
N TYR A 457 13.50 0.22 15.01
CA TYR A 457 13.40 1.05 13.82
C TYR A 457 11.96 1.49 13.59
N VAL A 458 11.72 2.79 13.42
CA VAL A 458 10.36 3.36 13.27
C VAL A 458 10.38 4.67 12.48
N GLY A 459 9.44 4.87 11.55
CA GLY A 459 9.25 6.14 10.86
C GLY A 459 8.57 7.17 11.77
N ASN A 460 9.11 8.38 11.85
CA ASN A 460 8.58 9.48 12.66
C ASN A 460 8.41 10.75 11.81
N GLN A 461 7.17 11.23 11.68
CA GLN A 461 6.84 12.39 10.85
C GLN A 461 7.24 13.72 11.49
N ALA A 462 7.25 13.81 12.83
CA ALA A 462 7.65 15.02 13.54
C ALA A 462 9.12 15.39 13.28
N GLY A 463 9.98 14.37 13.11
CA GLY A 463 11.38 14.52 12.71
C GLY A 463 11.64 14.35 11.21
N GLN A 464 10.59 14.11 10.41
CA GLN A 464 10.63 13.68 9.00
C GLN A 464 11.76 12.68 8.72
N ALA A 465 11.84 11.61 9.53
CA ALA A 465 12.94 10.65 9.47
C ALA A 465 12.50 9.22 9.84
N LEU A 466 13.17 8.24 9.25
CA LEU A 466 13.24 6.89 9.82
C LEU A 466 14.26 6.91 10.96
N GLU A 467 13.84 6.56 12.17
CA GLU A 467 14.66 6.61 13.37
C GLU A 467 15.11 5.20 13.77
N ALA A 468 16.37 5.07 14.16
CA ALA A 468 16.89 3.92 14.89
C ALA A 468 17.10 4.33 16.35
N ARG A 469 16.49 3.60 17.27
CA ARG A 469 16.49 3.87 18.72
C ARG A 469 16.99 2.68 19.50
N GLN A 470 17.71 2.93 20.59
CA GLN A 470 18.15 1.91 21.51
C GLN A 470 16.93 1.33 22.26
N LEU A 471 16.77 0.02 22.26
CA LEU A 471 15.63 -0.65 22.91
C LEU A 471 15.68 -0.50 24.43
N ALA A 472 16.88 -0.39 25.03
CA ALA A 472 17.05 -0.32 26.48
C ALA A 472 16.34 0.89 27.12
N ASP A 473 16.40 2.06 26.49
CA ASP A 473 16.01 3.36 27.05
C ASP A 473 15.25 4.28 26.07
N GLY A 474 15.06 3.88 24.80
CA GLY A 474 14.41 4.68 23.75
C GLY A 474 15.29 5.76 23.11
N ALA A 475 16.58 5.85 23.50
CA ALA A 475 17.49 6.88 23.02
C ALA A 475 17.73 6.81 21.51
N LEU A 476 17.80 7.96 20.83
CA LEU A 476 18.04 8.01 19.38
C LEU A 476 19.49 7.66 19.05
N LEU A 477 19.72 6.60 18.28
CA LEU A 477 21.04 6.15 17.82
C LEU A 477 21.45 6.81 16.50
N TRP A 478 20.50 6.89 15.56
CA TRP A 478 20.65 7.57 14.27
C TRP A 478 19.30 7.79 13.61
N ARG A 479 19.30 8.60 12.55
CA ARG A 479 18.13 8.85 11.70
C ARG A 479 18.50 8.81 10.23
N TRP A 480 17.60 8.33 9.38
CA TRP A 480 17.65 8.43 7.92
C TRP A 480 16.55 9.40 7.46
N PRO A 481 16.91 10.63 7.03
CA PRO A 481 15.92 11.68 6.73
C PRO A 481 15.05 11.39 5.50
N LEU A 482 13.83 11.97 5.49
CA LEU A 482 12.89 11.87 4.38
C LEU A 482 13.35 12.60 3.12
N ASP A 483 14.20 13.63 3.21
CA ASP A 483 14.79 14.30 2.04
C ASP A 483 15.80 13.43 1.28
N THR A 484 16.37 12.43 1.96
CA THR A 484 17.33 11.47 1.44
C THR A 484 16.60 10.29 0.81
N ALA A 485 15.37 10.02 1.26
CA ALA A 485 14.40 9.27 0.47
C ALA A 485 13.90 10.17 -0.67
N LEU A 486 13.76 9.62 -1.88
CA LEU A 486 13.05 10.31 -2.96
C LEU A 486 11.53 10.11 -2.79
N ASP A 487 11.02 10.48 -1.62
CA ASP A 487 9.64 10.19 -1.20
C ASP A 487 9.03 11.29 -0.31
N GLY A 488 7.70 11.34 -0.27
CA GLY A 488 6.95 12.39 0.45
C GLY A 488 6.46 12.01 1.85
N TYR A 489 6.57 10.74 2.25
CA TYR A 489 6.09 10.23 3.55
C TYR A 489 6.63 8.82 3.86
N PHE A 490 7.05 8.56 5.10
CA PHE A 490 7.33 7.20 5.59
C PHE A 490 6.05 6.48 6.05
N GLY A 491 5.57 5.51 5.27
CA GLY A 491 4.29 4.84 5.53
C GLY A 491 4.16 3.37 5.16
N GLY A 492 5.14 2.77 4.50
CA GLY A 492 5.15 1.35 4.19
C GLY A 492 5.79 0.51 5.29
N ASP A 493 6.03 -0.76 4.96
CA ASP A 493 6.56 -1.73 5.91
C ASP A 493 8.07 -1.59 6.10
N LEU A 494 8.56 -2.06 7.25
CA LEU A 494 9.99 -2.18 7.54
C LEU A 494 10.34 -3.66 7.66
N ILE A 495 11.50 -4.08 7.14
CA ILE A 495 12.05 -5.42 7.36
C ILE A 495 13.53 -5.27 7.72
N VAL A 496 13.92 -5.71 8.91
CA VAL A 496 15.30 -5.66 9.38
C VAL A 496 15.97 -7.02 9.21
N THR A 497 17.18 -7.03 8.66
CA THR A 497 17.95 -8.25 8.42
C THR A 497 19.25 -8.28 9.22
N GLY A 498 20.08 -9.28 8.95
CA GLY A 498 21.40 -9.39 9.53
C GLY A 498 22.33 -8.21 9.22
N ASN A 499 22.12 -7.48 8.12
CA ASN A 499 22.95 -6.34 7.70
C ASN A 499 22.19 -5.18 7.02
N LEU A 500 20.94 -5.37 6.60
CA LEU A 500 20.15 -4.36 5.90
C LEU A 500 18.87 -4.00 6.65
N LEU A 501 18.38 -2.79 6.46
CA LEU A 501 17.01 -2.39 6.76
C LEU A 501 16.31 -2.08 5.44
N PHE A 502 15.32 -2.90 5.08
CA PHE A 502 14.42 -2.61 3.98
C PHE A 502 13.32 -1.65 4.44
N VAL A 503 13.03 -0.66 3.59
CA VAL A 503 12.09 0.43 3.90
C VAL A 503 11.10 0.58 2.75
N GLY A 504 9.83 0.30 3.01
CA GLY A 504 8.72 0.62 2.12
C GLY A 504 8.38 2.12 2.20
N GLY A 505 8.72 2.87 1.15
CA GLY A 505 8.18 4.20 0.91
C GLY A 505 6.80 4.13 0.24
N ARG A 506 6.28 5.29 -0.15
CA ARG A 506 5.07 5.39 -0.99
C ARG A 506 5.39 5.14 -2.46
N ASN A 507 6.54 5.63 -2.93
CA ASN A 507 6.95 5.57 -4.34
C ASN A 507 8.11 4.61 -4.59
N ASN A 508 8.95 4.38 -3.58
CA ASN A 508 10.18 3.59 -3.69
C ASN A 508 10.31 2.60 -2.54
N THR A 509 11.08 1.52 -2.75
CA THR A 509 11.61 0.66 -1.68
C THR A 509 13.11 0.84 -1.62
N TYR A 510 13.65 0.93 -0.41
CA TYR A 510 15.07 1.15 -0.16
C TYR A 510 15.66 -0.01 0.64
N ALA A 511 16.96 -0.26 0.49
CA ALA A 511 17.74 -1.02 1.45
C ALA A 511 18.84 -0.13 2.02
N ILE A 512 18.87 0.02 3.34
CA ILE A 512 19.88 0.78 4.09
C ILE A 512 20.85 -0.21 4.71
N ASP A 513 22.14 -0.07 4.46
CA ASP A 513 23.17 -0.85 5.15
C ASP A 513 23.29 -0.39 6.60
N LEU A 514 23.15 -1.31 7.56
CA LEU A 514 23.07 -1.00 8.99
C LEU A 514 24.41 -0.50 9.58
N ALA A 515 25.55 -0.85 8.96
CA ALA A 515 26.86 -0.43 9.43
C ALA A 515 27.21 1.00 8.99
N SER A 516 27.05 1.30 7.71
CA SER A 516 27.33 2.60 7.10
C SER A 516 26.17 3.60 7.20
N ARG A 517 24.94 3.12 7.48
CA ARG A 517 23.69 3.89 7.58
C ARG A 517 23.33 4.62 6.27
N LYS A 518 23.71 4.04 5.13
CA LYS A 518 23.49 4.58 3.79
C LYS A 518 22.59 3.66 2.98
N THR A 519 21.80 4.26 2.10
CA THR A 519 21.05 3.53 1.06
C THR A 519 22.03 2.84 0.11
N VAL A 520 21.96 1.51 0.03
CA VAL A 520 22.81 0.66 -0.83
C VAL A 520 22.04 0.00 -1.97
N TRP A 521 20.71 0.20 -2.02
CA TRP A 521 19.83 -0.21 -3.11
C TRP A 521 18.50 0.55 -3.04
N THR A 522 17.91 0.81 -4.21
CA THR A 522 16.60 1.46 -4.37
C THR A 522 15.84 0.83 -5.53
N TYR A 523 14.54 0.62 -5.37
CA TYR A 523 13.61 0.15 -6.40
C TYR A 523 12.46 1.15 -6.55
N ARG A 524 12.12 1.54 -7.79
CA ARG A 524 11.07 2.56 -8.10
C ARG A 524 9.64 2.03 -7.97
N MET A 525 9.34 1.36 -6.86
CA MET A 525 7.99 0.97 -6.43
C MET A 525 7.99 0.89 -4.90
N GLY A 526 6.98 1.47 -4.24
CA GLY A 526 6.80 1.43 -2.79
C GLY A 526 5.46 0.81 -2.39
N GLY A 527 5.29 0.52 -1.09
CA GLY A 527 4.10 -0.09 -0.52
C GLY A 527 4.43 -1.14 0.54
N SER A 528 3.72 -2.27 0.51
CA SER A 528 3.86 -3.34 1.50
C SER A 528 4.98 -4.31 1.14
N LEU A 529 5.69 -4.80 2.16
CA LEU A 529 6.85 -5.68 2.02
C LEU A 529 6.64 -7.02 2.73
N ALA A 530 7.16 -8.08 2.11
CA ALA A 530 7.36 -9.39 2.74
C ALA A 530 8.69 -10.00 2.27
N LEU A 531 9.32 -10.84 3.08
CA LEU A 531 10.59 -11.48 2.71
C LEU A 531 10.53 -12.97 3.07
N SER A 532 10.50 -13.84 2.06
CA SER A 532 10.30 -15.27 2.27
C SER A 532 11.56 -15.99 2.77
N ARG A 533 11.39 -17.19 3.33
CA ARG A 533 12.49 -18.11 3.66
C ARG A 533 13.44 -18.42 2.50
N HIS A 534 13.02 -18.18 1.25
CA HIS A 534 13.83 -18.37 0.06
C HIS A 534 14.65 -17.13 -0.34
N GLY A 535 14.71 -16.10 0.52
CA GLY A 535 15.45 -14.88 0.23
C GLY A 535 14.86 -14.08 -0.93
N VAL A 536 13.53 -14.09 -1.07
CA VAL A 536 12.82 -13.29 -2.06
C VAL A 536 12.10 -12.14 -1.35
N LEU A 537 12.44 -10.90 -1.70
CA LEU A 537 11.70 -9.71 -1.25
C LEU A 537 10.51 -9.49 -2.18
N TYR A 538 9.33 -9.44 -1.59
CA TYR A 538 8.08 -9.07 -2.23
C TYR A 538 7.78 -7.60 -1.95
N ILE A 539 7.50 -6.86 -3.01
CA ILE A 539 7.05 -5.47 -2.94
C ILE A 539 5.67 -5.44 -3.61
N ARG A 540 4.63 -5.15 -2.83
CA ARG A 540 3.29 -4.87 -3.35
C ARG A 540 3.09 -3.37 -3.46
N GLN A 541 2.71 -2.89 -4.64
CA GLN A 541 2.46 -1.47 -4.87
C GLN A 541 1.33 -0.96 -3.95
N GLY A 542 1.58 0.15 -3.24
CA GLY A 542 0.63 0.76 -2.31
C GLY A 542 -0.32 1.81 -2.93
N THR A 543 -0.18 2.10 -4.22
CA THR A 543 -1.02 3.10 -4.92
C THR A 543 -2.20 2.43 -5.63
N ASP A 544 -3.32 2.36 -4.91
CA ASP A 544 -4.55 1.71 -5.38
C ASP A 544 -5.39 2.70 -6.21
N LEU A 545 -5.06 2.86 -7.51
CA LEU A 545 -5.78 3.78 -8.42
C LEU A 545 -7.00 3.08 -9.06
N PRO A 546 -8.14 3.77 -9.27
CA PRO A 546 -9.25 3.25 -10.06
C PRO A 546 -8.79 2.86 -11.48
N GLY A 547 -9.20 1.67 -11.94
CA GLY A 547 -8.79 1.12 -13.24
C GLY A 547 -7.42 0.42 -13.24
N SER A 548 -6.63 0.49 -12.18
CA SER A 548 -5.32 -0.17 -12.09
C SER A 548 -5.43 -1.63 -11.61
N SER A 549 -4.47 -2.45 -12.05
CA SER A 549 -4.21 -3.79 -11.49
C SER A 549 -3.32 -3.69 -10.25
N MET A 550 -3.53 -4.58 -9.28
CA MET A 550 -2.55 -4.75 -8.20
C MET A 550 -1.22 -5.25 -8.77
N VAL A 551 -0.12 -4.60 -8.43
CA VAL A 551 1.23 -4.98 -8.85
C VAL A 551 1.98 -5.59 -7.68
N LEU A 552 2.51 -6.80 -7.89
CA LEU A 552 3.37 -7.51 -6.95
C LEU A 552 4.67 -7.89 -7.64
N THR A 553 5.80 -7.32 -7.21
CA THR A 553 7.12 -7.68 -7.73
C THR A 553 7.90 -8.51 -6.72
N ALA A 554 8.52 -9.59 -7.21
CA ALA A 554 9.49 -10.41 -6.50
C ALA A 554 10.92 -10.00 -6.89
N ILE A 555 11.80 -9.84 -5.90
CA ILE A 555 13.23 -9.53 -6.05
C ILE A 555 14.03 -10.66 -5.39
N ASN A 556 14.91 -11.33 -6.14
CA ASN A 556 15.87 -12.28 -5.54
C ASN A 556 16.90 -11.48 -4.74
N LEU A 557 17.16 -11.89 -3.50
CA LEU A 557 18.22 -11.32 -2.66
C LEU A 557 19.51 -12.17 -2.63
N GLN A 558 19.48 -13.34 -3.29
CA GLN A 558 20.60 -14.29 -3.45
C GLN A 558 20.87 -14.57 -4.93
#